data_AF-A0A948WKS3-F1
#
_entry.id   AF-A0A948WKS3-F1
#
_cell.length_a   1.000
_cell.length_b   1.000
_cell.length_c   1.000
_cell.angle_alpha   90.00
_cell.angle_beta   90.00
_cell.angle_gamma   90.00
#
_symmetry.space_group_name_H-M   'P 1'
#
loop_
_entity.id
_entity.type
_entity.pdbx_description
1 polymer ?
#
loop_
_entity_poly.entity_id
_entity_poly.type
_entity_poly.pdbx_seq_one_letter_code
_entity_poly.pdbx_strand_id
1 'polypeptide(L)'
;DYLQEGINLRAMGQKDPLTEWQREGYDMFGALMKGIAQDFVRYVMHVQVVTDDAAEVQNVQQTSSDNVETDGFRAAAAAAVADGELPDEVAAPASGPSNTPVVKSEFDKTPRNSPCPCGSGKKFKMCHGRGAA
;
A
#
# COMPACT_ATOMS: atom_id res chain seq x y z
N ASP A 1 -2.57 1.43 -25.64
CA ASP A 1 -2.73 0.34 -26.62
C ASP A 1 -4.09 0.26 -27.28
N TYR A 2 -5.22 0.26 -26.56
CA TYR A 2 -6.56 0.25 -27.18
C TYR A 2 -6.78 1.30 -28.29
N LEU A 3 -6.32 2.55 -28.07
CA LEU A 3 -6.46 3.61 -29.06
C LEU A 3 -5.59 3.35 -30.30
N GLN A 4 -4.44 2.66 -30.17
CA GLN A 4 -3.55 2.31 -31.29
C GLN A 4 -4.07 1.11 -32.09
N GLU A 5 -4.66 0.12 -31.43
CA GLU A 5 -5.21 -1.08 -32.09
C GLU A 5 -6.45 -0.73 -32.94
N GLY A 6 -7.25 0.26 -32.52
CA GLY A 6 -8.46 0.69 -33.23
C GLY A 6 -8.24 1.61 -34.43
N ILE A 7 -7.07 2.25 -34.58
CA ILE A 7 -6.83 3.19 -35.70
C ILE A 7 -6.74 2.47 -37.04
N ASN A 8 -6.32 1.20 -37.02
CA ASN A 8 -6.04 0.42 -38.22
C ASN A 8 -7.33 0.09 -38.98
N LEU A 9 -8.44 -0.09 -38.25
CA LEU A 9 -9.77 -0.24 -38.82
C LEU A 9 -10.32 1.08 -39.42
N ARG A 10 -9.90 2.24 -38.88
CA ARG A 10 -10.29 3.57 -39.40
C ARG A 10 -9.44 4.02 -40.59
N ALA A 11 -8.20 3.54 -40.71
CA ALA A 11 -7.34 3.72 -41.88
C ALA A 11 -7.98 3.17 -43.17
N MET A 12 -8.85 2.15 -43.05
CA MET A 12 -9.63 1.64 -44.19
C MET A 12 -10.62 2.67 -44.76
N GLY A 13 -10.96 3.72 -43.99
CA GLY A 13 -11.84 4.82 -44.41
C GLY A 13 -11.13 5.95 -45.18
N GLN A 14 -9.91 5.73 -45.70
CA GLN A 14 -9.08 6.73 -46.42
C GLN A 14 -8.71 7.98 -45.61
N LYS A 15 -8.96 7.98 -44.31
CA LYS A 15 -8.48 9.02 -43.40
C LYS A 15 -7.08 8.66 -42.92
N ASP A 16 -6.25 9.68 -42.74
CA ASP A 16 -4.91 9.48 -42.19
C ASP A 16 -4.99 8.96 -40.74
N PRO A 17 -4.51 7.74 -40.46
CA PRO A 17 -4.61 7.12 -39.14
C PRO A 17 -3.83 7.89 -38.06
N LEU A 18 -2.73 8.56 -38.44
CA LEU A 18 -1.89 9.29 -37.49
C LEU A 18 -2.59 10.54 -36.99
N THR A 19 -3.29 11.26 -37.87
CA THR A 19 -4.06 12.45 -37.52
C THR A 19 -5.26 12.12 -36.61
N GLU A 20 -6.00 11.05 -36.90
CA GLU A 20 -7.13 10.63 -36.05
C GLU A 20 -6.63 10.15 -34.67
N TRP A 21 -5.50 9.44 -34.62
CA TRP A 21 -4.88 9.05 -33.35
C TRP A 21 -4.49 10.26 -32.49
N GLN A 22 -3.87 11.27 -33.11
CA GLN A 22 -3.49 12.50 -32.40
C GLN A 22 -4.72 13.26 -31.91
N ARG A 23 -5.79 13.34 -32.71
CA ARG A 23 -7.02 14.04 -32.34
C ARG A 23 -7.72 13.34 -31.18
N GLU A 24 -8.00 12.04 -31.30
CA GLU A 24 -8.65 11.27 -30.23
C GLU A 24 -7.78 11.21 -28.96
N GLY A 25 -6.45 11.10 -29.13
CA GLY A 25 -5.51 11.14 -28.01
C GLY A 25 -5.50 12.48 -27.28
N TYR A 26 -5.55 13.59 -28.03
CA TYR A 26 -5.63 14.93 -27.45
C TYR A 26 -6.94 15.17 -26.71
N ASP A 27 -8.07 14.73 -27.27
CA ASP A 27 -9.39 14.85 -26.62
C ASP A 27 -9.43 14.10 -25.29
N MET A 28 -8.93 12.86 -25.25
CA MET A 28 -8.86 12.08 -24.01
C MET A 28 -7.89 12.69 -22.99
N PHE A 29 -6.74 13.18 -23.43
CA PHE A 29 -5.79 13.87 -22.56
C PHE A 29 -6.39 15.16 -21.98
N GLY A 30 -7.12 15.93 -22.79
CA GLY A 30 -7.83 17.13 -22.35
C GLY A 30 -8.88 16.82 -21.27
N ALA A 31 -9.63 15.73 -21.44
CA ALA A 31 -10.58 15.26 -20.44
C ALA A 31 -9.89 14.85 -19.13
N LEU A 32 -8.76 14.14 -19.20
CA LEU A 32 -7.94 13.78 -18.04
C LEU A 32 -7.44 15.02 -17.30
N MET A 33 -6.87 16.00 -18.03
CA MET A 33 -6.37 17.24 -17.45
C MET A 33 -7.47 18.03 -16.75
N LYS A 34 -8.68 18.06 -17.32
CA LYS A 34 -9.85 18.68 -16.68
C LYS A 34 -10.24 17.96 -15.39
N GLY A 35 -10.18 16.63 -15.36
CA GLY A 35 -10.39 15.83 -14.14
C GLY A 35 -9.38 16.16 -13.05
N ILE A 36 -8.09 16.20 -13.39
CA ILE A 36 -7.01 16.54 -12.44
C ILE A 36 -7.22 17.94 -11.84
N ALA A 37 -7.60 18.92 -12.65
CA ALA A 37 -7.87 20.27 -12.16
C ALA A 37 -9.04 20.30 -11.16
N GLN A 38 -10.10 19.53 -11.41
CA GLN A 38 -11.24 19.41 -10.49
C GLN A 38 -10.84 18.68 -9.19
N ASP A 39 -10.05 17.61 -9.30
CA ASP A 39 -9.57 16.86 -8.15
C ASP A 39 -8.63 17.70 -7.29
N PHE A 40 -7.74 18.50 -7.90
CA PHE A 40 -6.88 19.41 -7.16
C PHE A 40 -7.67 20.38 -6.29
N VAL A 41 -8.69 21.03 -6.85
CA VAL A 41 -9.56 21.94 -6.08
C VAL A 41 -10.30 21.17 -4.99
N ARG A 42 -10.81 19.97 -5.28
CA ARG A 42 -11.45 19.11 -4.28
C ARG A 42 -10.51 18.80 -3.12
N TYR A 43 -9.28 18.38 -3.40
CA TYR A 43 -8.28 18.05 -2.37
C TYR A 43 -7.91 19.26 -1.52
N VAL A 44 -7.68 20.41 -2.15
CA VAL A 44 -7.35 21.64 -1.41
C VAL A 44 -8.49 22.07 -0.48
N MET A 45 -9.75 21.94 -0.92
CA MET A 45 -10.91 22.33 -0.10
C MET A 45 -11.28 21.31 0.99
N HIS A 46 -10.85 20.04 0.86
CA HIS A 46 -11.16 18.97 1.81
C HIS A 46 -9.93 18.51 2.63
N VAL A 47 -8.81 19.23 2.55
CA VAL A 47 -7.62 18.90 3.35
C VAL A 47 -7.91 19.21 4.81
N GLN A 48 -8.04 18.16 5.62
CA GLN A 48 -8.07 18.28 7.07
C GLN A 48 -6.64 18.11 7.57
N VAL A 49 -6.10 19.15 8.21
CA VAL A 49 -4.83 19.02 8.93
C VAL A 49 -5.14 18.25 10.20
N VAL A 50 -4.77 16.97 10.23
CA VAL A 50 -4.74 16.21 11.48
C VAL A 50 -3.51 16.70 12.23
N THR A 51 -3.73 17.53 13.25
CA THR A 51 -2.75 17.69 14.31
C THR A 51 -2.80 16.42 15.14
N ASP A 52 -1.65 15.75 15.30
CA ASP A 52 -1.49 14.75 16.36
C ASP A 52 -1.51 15.51 17.70
N ASP A 53 -2.72 15.91 18.14
CA ASP A 53 -2.95 16.30 19.51
C ASP A 53 -2.84 15.02 20.33
N ALA A 54 -1.62 14.81 20.84
CA ALA A 54 -1.30 13.80 21.82
C ALA A 54 -2.43 13.80 22.86
N ALA A 55 -3.17 12.70 22.88
CA ALA A 55 -4.31 12.51 23.76
C ALA A 55 -4.02 13.08 25.14
N GLU A 56 -4.78 14.11 25.55
CA GLU A 56 -4.86 14.48 26.94
C GLU A 56 -5.25 13.21 27.69
N VAL A 57 -4.34 12.73 28.52
CA VAL A 57 -4.57 11.63 29.44
C VAL A 57 -5.65 12.12 30.39
N GLN A 58 -6.91 11.85 30.08
CA GLN A 58 -7.99 12.01 31.04
C GLN A 58 -7.61 11.15 32.24
N ASN A 59 -7.41 11.80 33.39
CA ASN A 59 -7.14 11.17 34.67
C ASN A 59 -8.10 9.99 34.85
N VAL A 60 -7.61 8.78 34.59
CA VAL A 60 -8.30 7.55 34.94
C VAL A 60 -8.29 7.52 36.46
N GLN A 61 -9.38 7.95 37.06
CA GLN A 61 -9.65 7.74 38.48
C GLN A 61 -9.67 6.22 38.70
N GLN A 62 -8.55 5.65 39.14
CA GLN A 62 -8.53 4.29 39.66
C GLN A 62 -9.38 4.26 40.92
N THR A 63 -10.64 3.88 40.80
CA THR A 63 -11.40 3.39 41.95
C THR A 63 -10.85 1.99 42.23
N SER A 64 -9.92 1.91 43.17
CA SER A 64 -9.44 0.65 43.74
C SER A 64 -10.65 -0.12 44.30
N SER A 65 -11.07 -1.19 43.64
CA SER A 65 -11.92 -2.20 44.25
C SER A 65 -11.04 -3.13 45.09
N ASP A 66 -10.54 -2.59 46.20
CA ASP A 66 -10.14 -3.42 47.33
C ASP A 66 -11.42 -3.87 48.05
N ASN A 67 -11.44 -5.14 48.48
CA ASN A 67 -12.55 -5.93 49.03
C ASN A 67 -13.34 -6.79 48.02
N VAL A 68 -12.70 -7.84 47.51
CA VAL A 68 -13.39 -9.09 47.21
C VAL A 68 -12.91 -10.13 48.23
N GLU A 69 -13.82 -10.55 49.12
CA GLU A 69 -13.61 -11.61 50.09
C GLU A 69 -13.17 -12.90 49.39
N THR A 70 -11.96 -13.36 49.73
CA THR A 70 -11.29 -14.53 49.14
C THR A 70 -11.76 -15.86 49.75
N ASP A 71 -13.03 -15.99 50.13
CA ASP A 71 -13.58 -17.24 50.73
C ASP A 71 -14.34 -18.11 49.72
N GLY A 72 -14.84 -17.55 48.62
CA GLY A 72 -15.56 -18.31 47.59
C GLY A 72 -14.67 -19.28 46.80
N PHE A 73 -13.41 -18.92 46.56
CA PHE A 73 -12.49 -19.71 45.74
C PHE A 73 -11.95 -20.97 46.45
N ARG A 74 -11.75 -20.91 47.78
CA ARG A 74 -11.33 -22.08 48.55
C ARG A 74 -12.45 -23.12 48.70
N ALA A 75 -13.70 -22.67 48.84
CA ALA A 75 -14.86 -23.56 48.88
C ALA A 75 -15.08 -24.26 47.53
N ALA A 76 -14.92 -23.55 46.41
CA ALA A 76 -15.01 -24.12 45.07
C ALA A 76 -13.86 -25.10 44.75
N ALA A 77 -12.64 -24.79 45.19
CA ALA A 77 -11.48 -25.67 45.00
C ALA A 77 -11.57 -26.96 45.84
N ALA A 78 -12.15 -26.92 47.05
CA ALA A 78 -12.37 -28.13 47.85
C ALA A 78 -13.42 -29.07 47.24
N ALA A 79 -14.42 -28.51 46.54
CA ALA A 79 -15.44 -29.28 45.84
C ALA A 79 -14.93 -29.90 44.52
N ALA A 80 -14.04 -29.18 43.80
CA ALA A 80 -13.51 -29.62 42.51
C ALA A 80 -12.42 -30.71 42.60
N VAL A 81 -11.83 -30.95 43.77
CA VAL A 81 -10.81 -32.00 43.99
C VAL A 81 -11.44 -33.36 44.32
N ALA A 82 -12.76 -33.42 44.55
CA ALA A 82 -13.47 -34.65 44.91
C ALA A 82 -13.99 -35.47 43.70
N ASP A 83 -14.03 -34.90 42.50
CA ASP A 83 -14.60 -35.55 41.31
C ASP A 83 -13.65 -35.35 40.13
N GLY A 84 -12.74 -36.31 39.95
CA GLY A 84 -11.75 -36.29 38.88
C GLY A 84 -12.30 -36.84 37.56
N GLU A 85 -11.90 -36.22 36.43
CA GLU A 85 -11.56 -36.88 35.15
C GLU A 85 -11.05 -35.80 34.16
N LEU A 86 -9.93 -36.04 33.47
CA LEU A 86 -9.40 -35.24 32.36
C LEU A 86 -10.18 -35.53 31.05
N PRO A 87 -10.19 -34.64 30.04
CA PRO A 87 -9.23 -34.84 28.94
C PRO A 87 -8.73 -33.57 28.21
N ASP A 88 -7.77 -33.87 27.33
CA ASP A 88 -6.77 -33.12 26.57
C ASP A 88 -7.27 -32.26 25.38
N GLU A 89 -6.41 -31.30 25.01
CA GLU A 89 -6.16 -30.72 23.68
C GLU A 89 -7.24 -29.91 22.94
N VAL A 90 -6.99 -28.58 22.81
CA VAL A 90 -7.25 -27.87 21.55
C VAL A 90 -6.16 -26.82 21.28
N ALA A 91 -5.68 -26.84 20.03
CA ALA A 91 -4.47 -26.24 19.49
C ALA A 91 -4.49 -24.71 19.29
N ALA A 92 -3.29 -24.12 19.28
CA ALA A 92 -3.02 -22.71 18.99
C ALA A 92 -2.98 -22.40 17.47
N PRO A 93 -3.49 -21.25 17.00
CA PRO A 93 -3.36 -20.87 15.59
C PRO A 93 -2.05 -20.13 15.28
N ALA A 94 -1.64 -20.31 14.03
CA ALA A 94 -0.36 -20.05 13.41
C ALA A 94 0.09 -18.58 13.29
N SER A 95 1.41 -18.46 13.17
CA SER A 95 2.24 -17.29 12.88
C SER A 95 1.94 -16.64 11.51
N GLY A 96 1.92 -15.31 11.49
CA GLY A 96 1.73 -14.48 10.29
C GLY A 96 3.00 -14.26 9.45
N PRO A 97 2.86 -13.72 8.22
CA PRO A 97 3.93 -13.66 7.22
C PRO A 97 4.97 -12.56 7.49
N SER A 98 6.24 -12.94 7.35
CA SER A 98 7.43 -12.08 7.44
C SER A 98 7.53 -11.15 6.23
N ASN A 99 7.44 -9.83 6.45
CA ASN A 99 7.77 -8.79 5.46
C ASN A 99 9.27 -8.47 5.52
N THR A 100 10.05 -9.00 4.57
CA THR A 100 11.43 -8.53 4.35
C THR A 100 11.44 -7.47 3.24
N PRO A 101 12.05 -6.28 3.46
CA PRO A 101 12.07 -5.23 2.45
C PRO A 101 13.05 -5.58 1.33
N VAL A 102 12.54 -5.68 0.09
CA VAL A 102 13.37 -5.82 -1.11
C VAL A 102 14.14 -4.53 -1.35
N VAL A 103 15.42 -4.52 -1.03
CA VAL A 103 16.32 -3.40 -1.35
C VAL A 103 16.59 -3.40 -2.85
N LYS A 104 15.86 -2.56 -3.60
CA LYS A 104 16.13 -2.31 -5.03
C LYS A 104 17.58 -1.86 -5.20
N SER A 105 18.30 -2.58 -6.06
CA SER A 105 19.72 -2.37 -6.33
C SER A 105 19.98 -0.96 -6.87
N GLU A 106 21.17 -0.41 -6.65
CA GLU A 106 21.53 0.90 -7.22
C GLU A 106 21.43 0.93 -8.75
N PHE A 107 21.57 -0.23 -9.41
CA PHE A 107 21.45 -0.37 -10.86
C PHE A 107 20.02 -0.14 -11.36
N ASP A 108 18.99 -0.54 -10.59
CA ASP A 108 17.57 -0.32 -10.96
C ASP A 108 17.13 1.13 -10.80
N LYS A 109 17.78 1.87 -9.91
CA LYS A 109 17.49 3.29 -9.64
C LYS A 109 18.28 4.23 -10.55
N THR A 110 19.27 3.70 -11.29
CA THR A 110 20.15 4.51 -12.13
C THR A 110 19.45 4.90 -13.44
N PRO A 111 19.19 6.20 -13.70
CA PRO A 111 18.52 6.63 -14.93
C PRO A 111 19.38 6.37 -16.17
N ARG A 112 18.74 6.09 -17.32
CA ARG A 112 19.43 5.66 -18.56
C ARG A 112 20.60 6.56 -19.01
N ASN A 113 20.58 7.86 -18.71
CA ASN A 113 21.61 8.81 -19.14
C ASN A 113 22.66 9.17 -18.06
N SER A 114 22.52 8.74 -16.80
CA SER A 114 23.51 9.03 -15.74
C SER A 114 24.80 8.20 -15.90
N PRO A 115 25.91 8.58 -15.25
CA PRO A 115 27.08 7.71 -15.15
C PRO A 115 26.69 6.34 -14.58
N CYS A 116 27.27 5.28 -15.14
CA CYS A 116 27.07 3.93 -14.63
C CYS A 116 27.72 3.78 -13.24
N PRO A 117 27.00 3.25 -12.23
CA PRO A 117 27.55 2.99 -10.89
C PRO A 117 28.66 1.92 -10.89
N CYS A 118 28.84 1.20 -12.00
CA CYS A 118 29.96 0.30 -12.25
C CYS A 118 31.33 1.00 -12.40
N GLY A 119 31.42 2.32 -12.26
CA GLY A 119 32.67 3.08 -12.32
C GLY A 119 33.27 3.21 -13.73
N SER A 120 32.58 2.74 -14.77
CA SER A 120 33.11 2.71 -16.15
C SER A 120 33.21 4.08 -16.84
N GLY A 121 32.74 5.16 -16.21
CA GLY A 121 32.67 6.50 -16.78
C GLY A 121 31.69 6.67 -17.94
N LYS A 122 31.03 5.59 -18.39
CA LYS A 122 30.07 5.57 -19.49
C LYS A 122 28.66 5.82 -18.97
N LYS A 123 27.79 6.41 -19.80
CA LYS A 123 26.35 6.54 -19.51
C LYS A 123 25.72 5.17 -19.30
N PHE A 124 24.77 5.04 -18.37
CA PHE A 124 24.16 3.76 -17.99
C PHE A 124 23.62 2.97 -19.20
N LYS A 125 22.91 3.62 -20.13
CA LYS A 125 22.41 3.02 -21.39
C LYS A 125 23.50 2.45 -22.31
N MET A 126 24.74 2.93 -22.19
CA MET A 126 25.87 2.47 -23.00
C MET A 126 26.72 1.42 -22.26
N CYS A 127 26.33 1.04 -21.05
CA CYS A 127 27.00 0.05 -20.23
C CYS A 127 25.99 -1.03 -19.80
N HIS A 128 25.58 -1.05 -18.52
CA HIS A 128 24.69 -2.07 -17.97
C HIS A 128 23.21 -1.92 -18.41
N GLY A 129 22.81 -0.76 -18.95
CA GLY A 129 21.47 -0.52 -19.48
C GLY A 129 21.30 -0.84 -20.97
N ARG A 130 22.26 -1.53 -21.60
CA ARG A 130 22.34 -1.72 -23.07
C ARG A 130 21.48 -2.88 -23.62
N GLY A 131 20.67 -3.51 -22.78
CA GLY A 131 19.84 -4.67 -23.15
C GLY A 131 18.37 -4.61 -22.74
N ALA A 132 17.88 -3.48 -22.23
CA ALA A 132 16.44 -3.27 -22.04
C ALA A 132 15.85 -2.74 -23.35
N ALA A 133 15.68 -3.66 -24.31
CA ALA A 133 14.78 -3.54 -25.45
C ALA A 133 13.35 -3.87 -24.99
#